data_AF-A0A9D8MRP6-F1
#
_entry.id   AF-A0A9D8MRP6-F1
#
_cell.length_a   1.000
_cell.length_b   1.000
_cell.length_c   1.000
_cell.angle_alpha   90.00
_cell.angle_beta   90.00
_cell.angle_gamma   90.00
#
_symmetry.space_group_name_H-M   'P 1'
#
loop_
_entity.id
_entity.type
_entity.pdbx_description
1 polymer ?
#
loop_
_entity_poly.entity_id
_entity_poly.type
_entity_poly.pdbx_seq_one_letter_code
_entity_poly.pdbx_strand_id
1 'polypeptide(L)' 'EVVVVLVDIRTGQVMNSNKGHVIDTTGIDDVQRSQFSHSERQADYKVQSDVFDLAGRRIAEPTKGLYIQNGKKVIK' A
#
# COMPACT_ATOMS: atom_id res chain seq x y z
N GLU A 1 14.29 -9.51 0.18
CA GLU A 1 14.77 -10.66 -0.63
C GLU A 1 13.79 -11.81 -0.47
N VAL A 2 13.66 -12.68 -1.48
CA VAL A 2 12.83 -13.89 -1.44
C VAL A 2 13.67 -15.09 -1.87
N VAL A 3 13.49 -16.22 -1.18
CA VAL A 3 14.14 -17.48 -1.49
C VAL A 3 13.07 -18.51 -1.81
N VAL A 4 13.21 -19.19 -2.94
CA VAL A 4 12.36 -20.31 -3.36
C VAL A 4 13.19 -21.58 -3.25
N VAL A 5 12.64 -22.60 -2.58
CA VAL A 5 13.34 -23.87 -2.31
C VAL A 5 12.51 -25.02 -2.84
N LEU A 6 13.13 -25.91 -3.60
CA LEU A 6 12.54 -27.18 -4.02
C LEU A 6 12.95 -28.25 -3.02
N VAL A 7 11.98 -28.88 -2.36
CA VAL A 7 12.20 -29.87 -1.30
C VAL A 7 11.50 -31.18 -1.66
N ASP A 8 12.20 -32.30 -1.50
CA ASP A 8 11.56 -33.62 -1.52
C ASP A 8 10.75 -33.81 -0.23
N ILE A 9 9.43 -33.93 -0.35
CA ILE A 9 8.50 -34.04 0.77
C ILE A 9 8.65 -35.34 1.58
N ARG A 10 9.25 -36.39 1.01
CA ARG A 10 9.39 -37.69 1.68
C ARG A 10 10.63 -37.74 2.57
N THR A 11 11.71 -37.09 2.11
CA THR A 11 13.02 -37.12 2.76
C THR A 11 13.36 -35.81 3.47
N GLY A 12 12.65 -34.72 3.15
CA GLY A 12 12.95 -33.36 3.63
C GLY A 12 14.19 -32.75 2.98
N GLN A 13 14.80 -33.41 1.99
CA GLN A 13 16.03 -32.93 1.36
C GLN A 13 15.76 -31.74 0.44
N VAL A 14 16.58 -30.69 0.55
CA VAL A 14 16.59 -29.58 -0.41
C VAL A 14 17.27 -30.02 -1.70
N MET A 15 16.53 -29.99 -2.80
CA MET A 15 17.02 -30.38 -4.12
C MET A 15 17.59 -29.19 -4.88
N ASN A 16 17.00 -28.00 -4.71
CA ASN A 16 17.43 -26.78 -5.36
C ASN A 16 16.94 -25.55 -4.57
N SER A 17 17.62 -24.41 -4.74
CA SER A 17 17.18 -23.13 -4.20
C SER A 17 17.54 -22.00 -5.15
N ASN A 18 16.65 -21.03 -5.29
CA ASN A 18 16.88 -19.79 -6.01
C ASN A 18 16.59 -18.59 -5.10
N LYS A 19 17.40 -17.54 -5.22
CA LYS A 19 17.30 -16.31 -4.42
C LYS A 19 17.13 -15.12 -5.37
N GLY A 20 16.09 -14.32 -5.11
CA GLY A 20 15.79 -13.11 -5.85
C GLY A 20 15.65 -11.89 -4.95
N HIS A 21 15.87 -10.70 -5.52
CA HIS A 21 15.52 -9.45 -4.87
C HIS A 21 14.04 -9.13 -5.09
N VAL A 22 13.39 -8.54 -4.08
CA VAL A 22 11.99 -8.12 -4.22
C VAL A 22 12.01 -6.69 -4.76
N ILE A 23 11.19 -6.44 -5.78
CA ILE A 23 10.92 -5.09 -6.27
C ILE A 23 9.54 -4.67 -5.77
N ASP A 24 9.42 -3.41 -5.36
CA ASP A 24 8.19 -2.89 -4.71
C ASP A 24 7.10 -2.48 -5.72
N THR A 25 7.33 -2.73 -7.02
CA THR A 25 6.44 -2.30 -8.11
C THR A 25 6.15 -3.44 -9.07
N THR A 26 4.87 -3.72 -9.28
CA THR A 26 4.36 -4.73 -10.23
C THR A 26 4.08 -4.15 -11.61
N GLY A 27 4.09 -2.81 -11.77
CA GLY A 27 3.67 -2.13 -12.99
C GLY A 27 2.16 -2.21 -13.27
N ILE A 28 1.37 -2.73 -12.33
CA ILE A 28 -0.07 -2.92 -12.43
C ILE A 28 -0.71 -2.21 -11.24
N ASP A 29 -1.62 -1.29 -11.52
CA ASP A 29 -2.45 -0.62 -10.51
C ASP A 29 -3.79 -1.34 -10.36
N ASP A 30 -4.31 -1.39 -9.14
CA ASP A 30 -5.67 -1.89 -8.90
C ASP A 30 -6.70 -1.02 -9.61
N VAL A 31 -7.64 -1.66 -10.31
CA VAL A 31 -8.78 -0.97 -10.91
C VAL A 31 -9.69 -0.46 -9.79
N GLN A 32 -9.58 0.82 -9.48
CA GLN A 32 -10.55 1.47 -8.59
C GLN A 32 -11.90 1.48 -9.32
N ARG A 33 -12.90 0.78 -8.76
CA ARG A 33 -14.30 1.00 -9.16
C ARG A 33 -14.60 2.46 -8.91
N SER A 34 -14.67 3.22 -10.01
CA SER A 34 -15.16 4.59 -10.02
C SER A 34 -16.45 4.65 -9.21
N GLN A 35 -16.47 5.52 -8.22
CA GLN A 35 -17.58 5.82 -7.34
C GLN A 35 -18.77 6.37 -8.14
N PHE A 36 -19.47 5.51 -8.87
CA PHE A 36 -20.82 5.77 -9.36
C PHE A 36 -21.80 5.31 -8.27
N SER A 37 -21.88 6.08 -7.19
CA SER A 37 -22.99 6.03 -6.23
C SER A 37 -22.83 7.16 -5.22
N HIS A 38 -23.90 7.95 -5.04
CA HIS A 38 -24.09 9.02 -4.04
C HIS A 38 -23.62 10.43 -4.41
N SER A 39 -24.11 10.94 -5.54
CA SER A 39 -24.69 12.29 -5.53
C SER A 39 -26.02 12.25 -4.79
N GLU A 40 -26.03 12.42 -3.47
CA GLU A 40 -27.17 12.97 -2.69
C GLU A 40 -26.88 12.87 -1.18
N ARG A 41 -27.07 14.02 -0.50
CA ARG A 41 -27.05 14.29 0.96
C ARG A 41 -25.77 14.91 1.53
N GLN A 42 -25.79 16.24 1.53
CA GLN A 42 -25.17 17.10 2.54
C GLN A 42 -25.46 16.62 3.97
N ALA A 43 -24.42 16.58 4.80
CA ALA A 43 -24.46 17.01 6.20
C ALA A 43 -23.02 17.25 6.64
N ASP A 44 -22.77 18.39 7.29
CA ASP A 44 -21.50 18.93 7.74
C ASP A 44 -20.66 18.00 8.63
N TYR A 45 -20.06 16.96 8.06
CA TYR A 45 -18.92 16.31 8.64
C TYR A 45 -17.69 16.87 7.93
N LYS A 46 -17.03 17.86 8.57
CA LYS A 46 -15.60 18.06 8.36
C LYS A 46 -14.94 16.73 8.69
N VAL A 47 -14.79 15.87 7.69
CA VAL A 47 -13.92 14.71 7.75
C VAL A 47 -12.54 15.28 8.00
N GLN A 48 -12.15 15.28 9.27
CA GLN A 48 -10.81 15.58 9.73
C GLN A 48 -9.95 14.54 9.05
N SER A 49 -9.43 14.91 7.88
CA SER A 49 -8.77 14.01 6.98
C SER A 49 -7.35 13.90 7.49
N ASP A 50 -7.18 12.96 8.41
CA ASP A 50 -5.91 12.67 9.04
C ASP A 50 -4.82 12.52 7.97
N VAL A 51 -3.75 13.28 8.17
CA VAL A 51 -2.58 13.27 7.30
C VAL A 51 -1.58 12.31 7.92
N PHE A 52 -1.04 11.41 7.10
CA PHE A 52 -0.03 10.44 7.52
C PHE A 52 1.24 10.66 6.71
N ASP A 53 2.39 10.39 7.32
CA ASP A 53 3.64 10.30 6.57
C ASP A 53 3.74 8.97 5.80
N LEU A 54 4.82 8.80 5.03
CA LEU A 54 5.06 7.60 4.23
C LEU A 54 5.30 6.35 5.08
N ALA A 55 5.56 6.50 6.39
CA ALA A 55 5.71 5.40 7.34
C ALA A 55 4.39 5.08 8.06
N GLY A 56 3.29 5.77 7.74
CA GLY A 56 1.98 5.56 8.34
C GLY A 56 1.78 6.24 9.70
N ARG A 57 2.67 7.15 10.11
CA ARG A 57 2.51 7.94 11.34
C ARG A 57 1.59 9.11 11.08
N ARG A 58 0.62 9.35 11.99
CA ARG A 58 -0.28 10.51 11.91
C ARG A 58 0.50 11.80 12.18
N ILE A 59 0.34 12.78 11.30
CA ILE A 59 0.98 14.10 11.35
C ILE A 59 -0.11 15.16 11.56
N ALA A 60 0.01 15.93 12.65
CA ALA A 60 -0.91 17.02 12.95
C ALA A 60 -0.62 18.27 12.10
N GLU A 61 0.66 18.60 11.92
CA GLU A 61 1.13 19.78 11.18
C GLU A 61 2.09 19.35 10.07
N PRO A 62 1.60 19.13 8.85
CA PRO A 62 2.46 18.76 7.73
C PRO A 62 3.34 19.95 7.31
N THR A 63 4.64 19.69 7.21
CA THR A 63 5.60 20.55 6.51
C THR A 63 5.47 20.37 4.99
N LYS A 64 6.25 21.10 4.19
CA LYS A 64 6.29 20.85 2.74
C LYS A 64 6.81 19.45 2.46
N GLY A 65 6.05 18.64 1.70
CA GLY A 65 6.45 17.26 1.44
C GLY A 65 5.32 16.37 0.92
N LEU A 66 5.62 15.07 0.84
CA LEU A 66 4.70 14.03 0.37
C LEU A 66 4.04 13.32 1.56
N TYR A 67 2.71 13.21 1.53
CA TYR A 67 1.89 12.64 2.59
C TYR A 67 0.82 11.71 2.05
N ILE A 68 0.20 10.94 2.93
CA ILE A 68 -0.99 10.14 2.67
C ILE A 68 -2.20 10.80 3.34
N GLN A 69 -3.24 11.07 2.57
CA GLN A 69 -4.51 11.60 3.06
C GLN A 69 -5.65 10.84 2.38
N ASN A 70 -6.56 10.24 3.16
CA ASN A 70 -7.66 9.40 2.66
C ASN A 70 -7.19 8.29 1.68
N GLY A 71 -6.04 7.66 1.98
CA GLY A 71 -5.45 6.60 1.15
C GLY A 71 -4.80 7.07 -0.15
N LYS A 72 -4.70 8.39 -0.39
CA LYS A 72 -4.08 8.97 -1.58
C LYS A 72 -2.82 9.73 -1.21
N LYS A 73 -1.81 9.70 -2.10
CA LYS A 73 -0.62 10.54 -2.00
C LYS A 73 -0.99 11.99 -2.30
N VAL A 74 -0.63 12.91 -1.40
CA VAL A 74 -0.87 14.36 -1.53
C VAL A 74 0.42 15.13 -1.24
N ILE A 75 0.61 16.25 -1.95
CA ILE A 75 1.69 17.20 -1.67
C ILE A 75 1.09 18.31 -0.81
N LYS A 76 1.73 18.60 0.33
CA LYS A 76 1.40 19.73 1.20
C LYS A 76 2.50 20.79 1.12
#